data_AF-A0A940C639-F1
#
_entry.id   AF-A0A940C639-F1
#
_cell.length_a   1.000
_cell.length_b   1.000
_cell.length_c   1.000
_cell.angle_alpha   90.00
_cell.angle_beta   90.00
_cell.angle_gamma   90.00
#
_symmetry.space_group_name_H-M   'P 1'
#
loop_
_entity.id
_entity.type
_entity.pdbx_description
1 polymer ?
#
loop_
_entity_poly.entity_id
_entity_poly.type
_entity_poly.pdbx_seq_one_letter_code
_entity_poly.pdbx_strand_id
1 'polypeptide(L)'
;MLSYERFKQAVRSDLKKYMPAEYADHRLVEKKIYKINRCVDTFRLQPPGPASDTRPMPTLNYQDLYRSIVCGARLENVLRSAAEAMQCSLPPEVEEKCLQMQDDRPDVRTLHLALINRNRNRQLLKNVPHHDFLDLAAIAVLEEGPQSGYLCVVTNDILKELDMDPETLLKTACENTFREYPSVLEESQLGLNAWCEGSTFGAVCLLDKEMLKEAAETLDSDLYVLPDSLHLLFIVAVKSVPRGIILETFRRASLLEPDAFDYLSDNVYYYDRKKEKLTILKDRDPLPA
;
A
#
# COMPACT_ATOMS: atom_id res chain seq x y z
N MET A 1 8.63 -29.93 7.16
CA MET A 1 8.80 -28.63 6.49
C MET A 1 9.79 -27.79 7.29
N LEU A 2 10.72 -27.10 6.63
CA LEU A 2 11.62 -26.14 7.28
C LEU A 2 10.78 -24.97 7.79
N SER A 3 10.91 -24.57 9.06
CA SER A 3 10.17 -23.42 9.59
C SER A 3 10.79 -22.10 9.10
N TYR A 4 10.00 -21.03 9.09
CA TYR A 4 10.45 -19.70 8.66
C TYR A 4 11.69 -19.20 9.43
N GLU A 5 11.71 -19.34 10.76
CA GLU A 5 12.87 -18.94 11.56
C GLU A 5 14.12 -19.79 11.28
N ARG A 6 13.95 -21.11 11.07
CA ARG A 6 15.07 -21.97 10.68
C ARG A 6 15.57 -21.64 9.28
N PHE A 7 14.68 -21.24 8.38
CA PHE A 7 15.06 -20.74 7.05
C PHE A 7 15.88 -19.45 7.15
N LYS A 8 15.43 -18.44 7.92
CA LYS A 8 16.22 -17.21 8.15
C LYS A 8 17.59 -17.52 8.74
N GLN A 9 17.66 -18.45 9.70
CA GLN A 9 18.94 -18.89 10.26
C GLN A 9 19.85 -19.53 9.21
N ALA A 10 19.32 -20.39 8.34
CA ALA A 10 20.09 -20.99 7.25
C ALA A 10 20.61 -19.94 6.26
N VAL A 11 19.82 -18.93 5.91
CA VAL A 11 20.31 -17.80 5.08
C VAL A 11 21.48 -17.10 5.77
N ARG A 12 21.40 -16.82 7.08
CA ARG A 12 22.50 -16.17 7.82
C ARG A 12 23.79 -16.98 7.82
N SER A 13 23.70 -18.30 7.97
CA SER A 13 24.87 -19.17 8.08
C SER A 13 25.44 -19.61 6.72
N ASP A 14 24.57 -19.84 5.74
CA ASP A 14 24.92 -20.62 4.56
C ASP A 14 24.94 -19.81 3.28
N LEU A 15 24.28 -18.64 3.21
CA LEU A 15 24.24 -17.82 1.99
C LEU A 15 25.65 -17.51 1.45
N LYS A 16 26.58 -17.16 2.35
CA LYS A 16 27.97 -16.85 1.97
C LYS A 16 28.72 -18.02 1.33
N LYS A 17 28.30 -19.26 1.56
CA LYS A 17 28.91 -20.46 0.91
C LYS A 17 28.69 -20.47 -0.60
N TYR A 18 27.71 -19.71 -1.08
CA TYR A 18 27.33 -19.61 -2.49
C TYR A 18 27.76 -18.27 -3.11
N MET A 19 28.45 -17.41 -2.36
CA MET A 19 28.93 -16.11 -2.85
C MET A 19 30.41 -16.19 -3.29
N PRO A 20 30.83 -15.34 -4.25
CA PRO A 20 32.24 -15.17 -4.59
C PRO A 20 33.09 -14.68 -3.41
N ALA A 21 34.40 -14.92 -3.48
CA ALA A 21 35.34 -14.60 -2.40
C ALA A 21 35.36 -13.09 -2.01
N GLU A 22 35.03 -12.20 -2.94
CA GLU A 22 34.95 -10.75 -2.69
C GLU A 22 33.86 -10.36 -1.67
N TYR A 23 32.86 -11.21 -1.46
CA TYR A 23 31.79 -11.01 -0.47
C TYR A 23 32.13 -11.57 0.92
N ALA A 24 33.31 -12.19 1.12
CA ALA A 24 33.67 -12.85 2.37
C ALA A 24 33.53 -11.94 3.59
N ASP A 25 34.03 -10.71 3.47
CA ASP A 25 34.02 -9.70 4.53
C ASP A 25 32.73 -8.86 4.59
N HIS A 26 31.78 -9.08 3.68
CA HIS A 26 30.51 -8.35 3.71
C HIS A 26 29.66 -8.78 4.91
N ARG A 27 29.02 -7.83 5.57
CA ARG A 27 28.10 -8.13 6.67
C ARG A 27 26.69 -8.30 6.15
N LEU A 28 26.03 -9.39 6.53
CA LEU A 28 24.58 -9.51 6.33
C LEU A 28 23.87 -8.58 7.31
N VAL A 29 23.10 -7.64 6.78
CA VAL A 29 22.31 -6.68 7.55
C VAL A 29 20.85 -6.91 7.26
N GLU A 30 20.09 -7.19 8.32
CA GLU A 30 18.65 -7.35 8.25
C GLU A 30 17.94 -6.04 8.58
N LYS A 31 16.86 -5.75 7.86
CA LYS A 31 16.00 -4.59 8.12
C LYS A 31 14.55 -5.01 7.94
N LYS A 32 13.67 -4.44 8.75
CA LYS A 32 12.24 -4.49 8.49
C LYS A 32 11.87 -3.34 7.58
N ILE A 33 11.25 -3.64 6.45
CA ILE A 33 10.68 -2.64 5.56
C ILE A 33 9.17 -2.69 5.72
N TYR A 34 8.59 -1.56 6.10
CA TYR A 34 7.15 -1.39 6.16
C TYR A 34 6.68 -0.87 4.81
N LYS A 35 5.75 -1.58 4.18
CA LYS A 35 4.99 -1.15 3.00
C LYS A 35 3.52 -1.06 3.39
N ILE A 36 2.67 -0.54 2.51
CA ILE A 36 1.23 -0.50 2.75
C ILE A 36 0.74 -1.91 3.07
N ASN A 37 0.08 -2.05 4.22
CA ASN A 37 -0.46 -3.28 4.78
C ASN A 37 0.56 -4.43 4.96
N ARG A 38 1.87 -4.16 4.85
CA ARG A 38 2.92 -5.17 4.84
C ARG A 38 4.09 -4.80 5.73
N CYS A 39 4.61 -5.81 6.42
CA CYS A 39 5.92 -5.76 7.06
C CYS A 39 6.76 -6.87 6.44
N VAL A 40 7.85 -6.48 5.77
CA VAL A 40 8.73 -7.40 5.05
C VAL A 40 10.03 -7.50 5.82
N ASP A 41 10.46 -8.72 6.10
CA ASP A 41 11.80 -8.95 6.64
C ASP A 41 12.75 -9.01 5.45
N THR A 42 13.69 -8.08 5.39
CA THR A 42 14.66 -8.03 4.31
C THR A 42 16.08 -8.15 4.81
N PHE A 43 16.97 -8.52 3.91
CA PHE A 43 18.39 -8.54 4.16
C PHE A 43 19.17 -8.07 2.93
N ARG A 44 20.35 -7.50 3.19
CA ARG A 44 21.34 -7.13 2.18
C ARG A 44 22.74 -7.47 2.66
N LEU A 45 23.68 -7.59 1.74
CA LEU A 45 25.10 -7.67 2.09
C LEU A 45 25.70 -6.26 2.04
N GLN A 46 26.26 -5.82 3.16
CA GLN A 46 26.93 -4.54 3.28
C GLN A 46 28.46 -4.74 3.17
N PRO A 47 29.15 -4.04 2.25
CA PRO A 47 30.60 -4.14 2.12
C PRO A 47 31.35 -3.68 3.39
N PRO A 48 32.58 -4.18 3.62
CA PRO A 48 33.43 -3.69 4.69
C PRO A 48 33.84 -2.24 4.42
N GLY A 49 33.56 -1.33 5.35
CA GLY A 49 33.85 0.10 5.19
C GLY A 49 32.87 0.97 5.98
N PRO A 50 33.05 2.30 5.97
CA PRO A 50 32.03 3.21 6.51
C PRO A 50 30.70 2.99 5.80
N ALA A 51 29.59 3.16 6.50
CA ALA A 51 28.23 2.94 5.96
C ALA A 51 27.86 3.84 4.75
N SER A 52 28.77 4.74 4.37
CA SER A 52 28.73 5.62 3.20
C SER A 52 29.31 5.00 1.92
N ASP A 53 29.77 3.73 1.90
CA ASP A 53 30.10 3.07 0.63
C ASP A 53 28.81 2.91 -0.19
N THR A 54 28.68 3.73 -1.23
CA THR A 54 27.44 4.05 -1.96
C THR A 54 27.04 3.02 -3.00
N ARG A 55 27.74 1.88 -3.10
CA ARG A 55 27.39 0.85 -4.08
C ARG A 55 25.96 0.33 -3.81
N PRO A 56 25.03 0.44 -4.79
CA PRO A 56 23.67 -0.02 -4.62
C PRO A 56 23.67 -1.54 -4.47
N MET A 57 23.40 -2.02 -3.25
CA MET A 57 23.31 -3.44 -2.96
C MET A 57 21.85 -3.90 -2.98
N PRO A 58 21.52 -4.96 -3.72
CA PRO A 58 20.17 -5.49 -3.78
C PRO A 58 19.71 -5.91 -2.39
N THR A 59 18.45 -5.60 -2.09
CA THR A 59 17.79 -5.97 -0.84
C THR A 59 16.79 -7.08 -1.12
N LEU A 60 17.00 -8.26 -0.54
CA LEU A 60 16.15 -9.43 -0.76
C LEU A 60 15.12 -9.60 0.37
N ASN A 61 13.96 -10.15 0.02
CA ASN A 61 12.84 -10.42 0.92
C ASN A 61 12.85 -11.88 1.39
N TYR A 62 12.89 -12.12 2.71
CA TYR A 62 12.85 -13.46 3.27
C TYR A 62 11.54 -14.21 2.96
N GLN A 63 10.40 -13.52 2.96
CA GLN A 63 9.10 -14.12 2.70
C GLN A 63 9.01 -14.68 1.27
N ASP A 64 9.51 -13.95 0.27
CA ASP A 64 9.48 -14.39 -1.13
C ASP A 64 10.35 -15.64 -1.32
N LEU A 65 11.55 -15.65 -0.76
CA LEU A 65 12.44 -16.81 -0.80
C LEU A 65 11.86 -18.01 -0.04
N TYR A 66 11.21 -17.78 1.11
CA TYR A 66 10.58 -18.83 1.88
C TYR A 66 9.36 -19.44 1.16
N ARG A 67 8.61 -18.63 0.39
CA ARG A 67 7.51 -19.13 -0.44
C ARG A 67 8.00 -20.19 -1.43
N SER A 68 9.18 -20.02 -2.02
CA SER A 68 9.79 -21.05 -2.89
C SER A 68 10.01 -22.37 -2.15
N ILE A 69 10.47 -22.34 -0.89
CA ILE A 69 10.63 -23.54 -0.04
C ILE A 69 9.27 -24.20 0.22
N VAL A 70 8.24 -23.41 0.52
CA VAL A 70 6.87 -23.92 0.73
C VAL A 70 6.32 -24.57 -0.54
N CYS A 71 6.66 -24.03 -1.71
CA CYS A 71 6.33 -24.59 -3.02
C CYS A 71 7.21 -25.80 -3.44
N GLY A 72 8.06 -26.31 -2.55
CA GLY A 72 8.85 -27.52 -2.77
C GLY A 72 10.28 -27.31 -3.28
N ALA A 73 10.76 -26.07 -3.39
CA ALA A 73 12.15 -25.81 -3.75
C ALA A 73 13.11 -26.32 -2.66
N ARG A 74 14.28 -26.79 -3.08
CA ARG A 74 15.35 -27.21 -2.15
C ARG A 74 16.07 -25.97 -1.60
N LEU A 75 16.43 -26.01 -0.31
CA LEU A 75 17.12 -24.91 0.36
C LEU A 75 18.37 -24.43 -0.40
N GLU A 76 19.19 -25.35 -0.88
CA GLU A 76 20.41 -25.06 -1.64
C GLU A 76 20.11 -24.25 -2.92
N ASN A 77 19.01 -24.56 -3.62
CA ASN A 77 18.62 -23.84 -4.83
C ASN A 77 18.16 -22.41 -4.49
N VAL A 78 17.37 -22.26 -3.42
CA VAL A 78 16.93 -20.94 -2.96
C VAL A 78 18.11 -20.07 -2.52
N LEU A 79 19.08 -20.63 -1.80
CA LEU A 79 20.30 -19.91 -1.40
C LEU A 79 21.17 -19.54 -2.61
N ARG A 80 21.28 -20.42 -3.62
CA ARG A 80 22.00 -20.11 -4.86
C ARG A 80 21.32 -18.99 -5.64
N SER A 81 20.01 -19.05 -5.83
CA SER A 81 19.27 -17.99 -6.52
C SER A 81 19.32 -16.66 -5.77
N ALA A 82 19.28 -16.69 -4.43
CA ALA A 82 19.50 -15.48 -3.62
C ALA A 82 20.92 -14.92 -3.80
N ALA A 83 21.93 -15.80 -3.85
CA ALA A 83 23.31 -15.40 -4.11
C ALA A 83 23.49 -14.79 -5.50
N GLU A 84 22.92 -15.40 -6.53
CA GLU A 84 22.91 -14.89 -7.91
C GLU A 84 22.23 -13.52 -7.97
N ALA A 85 21.04 -13.37 -7.39
CA ALA A 85 20.33 -12.09 -7.34
C ALA A 85 21.12 -10.99 -6.60
N MET A 86 21.96 -11.36 -5.63
CA MET A 86 22.83 -10.41 -4.93
C MET A 86 24.07 -10.01 -5.71
N GLN A 87 24.53 -10.87 -6.61
CA GLN A 87 25.67 -10.63 -7.49
C GLN A 87 25.27 -9.88 -8.77
N CYS A 88 23.99 -9.92 -9.14
CA CYS A 88 23.47 -9.06 -10.20
C CYS A 88 23.65 -7.60 -9.80
N SER A 89 24.71 -6.96 -10.33
CA SER A 89 24.72 -5.52 -10.47
C SER A 89 23.54 -5.11 -11.33
N LEU A 90 23.01 -3.91 -11.11
CA LEU A 90 22.12 -3.32 -12.10
C LEU A 90 22.86 -3.38 -13.46
N PRO A 91 22.21 -3.78 -14.57
CA PRO A 91 22.81 -3.64 -15.88
C PRO A 91 23.37 -2.22 -16.02
N PRO A 92 24.53 -1.99 -16.66
CA PRO A 92 25.14 -0.66 -16.74
C PRO A 92 24.17 0.42 -17.23
N GLU A 93 23.25 0.06 -18.12
CA GLU A 93 22.18 0.92 -18.63
C GLU A 93 21.13 1.31 -17.57
N VAL A 94 20.83 0.41 -16.62
CA VAL A 94 19.93 0.65 -15.49
C VAL A 94 20.69 1.37 -14.37
N GLU A 95 21.96 1.05 -14.14
CA GLU A 95 22.82 1.76 -13.19
C GLU A 95 23.03 3.21 -13.62
N GLU A 96 23.30 3.45 -14.91
CA GLU A 96 23.41 4.78 -15.52
C GLU A 96 22.08 5.53 -15.47
N LYS A 97 20.94 4.86 -15.73
CA LYS A 97 19.61 5.45 -15.50
C LYS A 97 19.35 5.75 -14.03
N CYS A 98 19.71 4.89 -13.09
CA CYS A 98 19.55 5.15 -11.65
C CYS A 98 20.43 6.30 -11.17
N LEU A 99 21.62 6.47 -11.76
CA LEU A 99 22.51 7.60 -11.51
C LEU A 99 22.01 8.89 -12.16
N GLN A 100 21.38 8.83 -13.33
CA GLN A 100 20.69 9.96 -13.96
C GLN A 100 19.40 10.34 -13.21
N MET A 101 18.67 9.36 -12.68
CA MET A 101 17.50 9.55 -11.80
C MET A 101 17.85 10.13 -10.43
N GLN A 102 19.12 10.10 -10.00
CA GLN A 102 19.54 10.84 -8.81
C GLN A 102 19.51 12.37 -9.02
N ASP A 103 19.47 12.83 -10.27
CA ASP A 103 19.43 14.26 -10.63
C ASP A 103 18.01 14.74 -11.02
N ASP A 104 17.11 13.81 -11.38
CA ASP A 104 15.70 14.11 -11.62
C ASP A 104 14.93 14.12 -10.29
N ARG A 105 14.63 15.32 -9.79
CA ARG A 105 13.67 15.46 -8.68
C ARG A 105 12.37 14.75 -9.06
N PRO A 106 11.70 14.05 -8.11
CA PRO A 106 10.44 13.38 -8.41
C PRO A 106 9.43 14.35 -9.02
N ASP A 107 8.79 13.95 -10.12
CA ASP A 107 7.83 14.82 -10.82
C ASP A 107 6.56 14.97 -9.97
N VAL A 108 6.30 16.18 -9.49
CA VAL A 108 5.11 16.50 -8.71
C VAL A 108 3.79 16.21 -9.45
N ARG A 109 3.82 16.05 -10.78
CA ARG A 109 2.65 15.67 -11.58
C ARG A 109 2.23 14.22 -11.38
N THR A 110 3.14 13.35 -10.94
CA THR A 110 2.87 11.93 -10.68
C THR A 110 2.53 11.65 -9.22
N LEU A 111 2.32 12.70 -8.42
CA LEU A 111 1.80 12.58 -7.07
C LEU A 111 0.31 12.28 -7.10
N HIS A 112 -0.09 11.19 -6.48
CA HIS A 112 -1.49 10.82 -6.29
C HIS A 112 -1.76 10.47 -4.83
N LEU A 113 -3.03 10.49 -4.46
CA LEU A 113 -3.51 10.28 -3.11
C LEU A 113 -3.97 8.84 -2.95
N ALA A 114 -3.65 8.23 -1.81
CA ALA A 114 -4.12 6.91 -1.45
C ALA A 114 -4.71 6.93 -0.04
N LEU A 115 -5.80 6.17 0.16
CA LEU A 115 -6.32 5.87 1.49
C LEU A 115 -5.75 4.55 1.98
N ILE A 116 -5.25 4.53 3.22
CA ILE A 116 -4.77 3.32 3.88
C ILE A 116 -5.31 3.21 5.29
N ASN A 117 -5.40 2.00 5.84
CA ASN A 117 -5.82 1.80 7.22
C ASN A 117 -4.79 2.41 8.20
N ARG A 118 -5.20 3.37 9.03
CA ARG A 118 -4.28 4.07 9.95
C ARG A 118 -3.65 3.12 10.97
N ASN A 119 -4.47 2.25 11.57
CA ASN A 119 -4.03 1.38 12.66
C ASN A 119 -3.10 0.26 12.19
N ARG A 120 -3.40 -0.35 11.03
CA ARG A 120 -2.52 -1.37 10.42
C ARG A 120 -1.20 -0.77 9.95
N ASN A 121 -1.23 0.48 9.47
CA ASN A 121 -0.04 1.15 8.91
C ASN A 121 0.69 2.06 9.91
N ARG A 122 0.38 1.99 11.21
CA ARG A 122 0.96 2.89 12.24
C ARG A 122 2.49 2.97 12.27
N GLN A 123 3.20 1.90 11.87
CA GLN A 123 4.67 1.91 11.82
C GLN A 123 5.19 2.61 10.57
N LEU A 124 4.52 2.42 9.43
CA LEU A 124 4.80 3.14 8.19
C LEU A 124 4.56 4.65 8.37
N LEU A 125 3.42 5.02 8.97
CA LEU A 125 2.98 6.40 9.17
C LEU A 125 3.90 7.24 10.08
N LYS A 126 4.85 6.62 10.80
CA LYS A 126 5.89 7.36 11.54
C LYS A 126 6.84 8.14 10.62
N ASN A 127 6.98 7.70 9.37
CA ASN A 127 7.90 8.31 8.40
C ASN A 127 7.21 8.76 7.10
N VAL A 128 5.89 8.82 7.10
CA VAL A 128 5.08 9.17 5.92
C VAL A 128 4.18 10.34 6.27
N PRO A 129 4.25 11.47 5.55
CA PRO A 129 3.30 12.57 5.69
C PRO A 129 1.88 12.07 5.42
N HIS A 130 0.93 12.41 6.29
CA HIS A 130 -0.44 11.94 6.18
C HIS A 130 -1.44 12.89 6.80
N HIS A 131 -2.69 12.76 6.36
CA HIS A 131 -3.84 13.39 6.99
C HIS A 131 -4.81 12.32 7.49
N ASP A 132 -5.23 12.43 8.75
CA ASP A 132 -6.17 11.48 9.34
C ASP A 132 -7.58 11.66 8.75
N PHE A 133 -8.22 10.54 8.41
CA PHE A 133 -9.60 10.53 7.92
C PHE A 133 -10.36 9.35 8.53
N LEU A 134 -11.21 9.62 9.53
CA LEU A 134 -11.90 8.58 10.30
C LEU A 134 -10.90 7.58 10.94
N ASP A 135 -10.95 6.31 10.56
CA ASP A 135 -9.99 5.26 10.93
C ASP A 135 -8.90 5.01 9.86
N LEU A 136 -8.93 5.79 8.78
CA LEU A 136 -7.99 5.77 7.67
C LEU A 136 -6.99 6.93 7.77
N ALA A 137 -5.98 6.87 6.93
CA ALA A 137 -5.02 7.94 6.68
C ALA A 137 -4.89 8.16 5.16
N ALA A 138 -4.96 9.42 4.73
CA ALA A 138 -4.64 9.83 3.37
C ALA A 138 -3.13 10.09 3.27
N ILE A 139 -2.48 9.45 2.31
CA ILE A 139 -1.04 9.58 2.04
C ILE A 139 -0.80 9.93 0.57
N ALA A 140 0.37 10.48 0.27
CA ALA A 140 0.82 10.67 -1.10
C ALA A 140 1.67 9.48 -1.59
N VAL A 141 1.47 9.11 -2.85
CA VAL A 141 2.25 8.12 -3.58
C VAL A 141 2.72 8.72 -4.90
N LEU A 142 3.86 8.29 -5.39
CA LEU A 142 4.36 8.58 -6.73
C LEU A 142 4.06 7.39 -7.64
N GLU A 143 3.43 7.64 -8.78
CA GLU A 143 3.16 6.64 -9.81
C GLU A 143 4.11 6.85 -11.01
N GLU A 144 5.08 5.95 -11.19
CA GLU A 144 6.07 6.12 -12.27
C GLU A 144 5.50 5.67 -13.62
N GLY A 145 4.76 6.55 -14.27
CA GLY A 145 4.32 6.40 -15.67
C GLY A 145 3.07 5.51 -15.86
N PRO A 146 2.30 5.75 -16.94
CA PRO A 146 0.90 5.31 -17.10
C PRO A 146 0.66 3.80 -17.24
N GLN A 147 1.69 2.94 -17.07
CA GLN A 147 1.57 1.48 -17.20
C GLN A 147 2.53 0.69 -16.30
N SER A 148 3.34 1.34 -15.45
CA SER A 148 4.40 0.61 -14.75
C SER A 148 3.89 -0.20 -13.55
N GLY A 149 2.78 0.22 -12.94
CA GLY A 149 2.25 -0.38 -11.71
C GLY A 149 3.19 -0.21 -10.50
N TYR A 150 4.27 0.57 -10.63
CA TYR A 150 5.19 0.86 -9.54
C TYR A 150 4.72 2.11 -8.80
N LEU A 151 4.31 1.90 -7.55
CA LEU A 151 3.94 2.95 -6.63
C LEU A 151 5.03 3.11 -5.57
N CYS A 152 5.51 4.34 -5.41
CA CYS A 152 6.43 4.71 -4.34
C CYS A 152 5.70 5.54 -3.28
N VAL A 153 5.70 5.08 -2.03
CA VAL A 153 5.14 5.88 -0.92
C VAL A 153 6.06 7.06 -0.65
N VAL A 154 5.50 8.27 -0.64
CA VAL A 154 6.27 9.48 -0.33
C VAL A 154 6.60 9.49 1.16
N THR A 155 7.87 9.29 1.49
CA THR A 155 8.36 9.36 2.88
C THR A 155 8.83 10.77 3.22
N ASN A 156 9.11 11.03 4.51
CA ASN A 156 9.68 12.30 4.95
C ASN A 156 11.04 12.63 4.28
N ASP A 157 11.77 11.63 3.79
CA ASP A 157 13.02 11.88 3.06
C ASP A 157 12.75 12.32 1.62
N ILE A 158 11.81 11.65 0.93
CA ILE A 158 11.33 12.07 -0.41
C ILE A 158 10.67 13.45 -0.35
N LEU A 159 9.92 13.75 0.71
CA LEU A 159 9.33 15.08 0.93
C LEU A 159 10.40 16.19 0.93
N LYS A 160 11.57 15.95 1.55
CA LYS A 160 12.68 16.91 1.56
C LYS A 160 13.27 17.11 0.17
N GLU A 161 13.35 16.04 -0.63
CA GLU A 161 13.84 16.10 -2.02
C GLU A 161 12.87 16.90 -2.92
N LEU A 162 11.56 16.70 -2.71
CA LEU A 162 10.50 17.47 -3.35
C LEU A 162 10.48 18.95 -2.92
N ASP A 163 11.12 19.31 -1.80
CA ASP A 163 11.11 20.66 -1.22
C ASP A 163 9.69 21.20 -0.98
N MET A 164 8.82 20.33 -0.47
CA MET A 164 7.41 20.64 -0.15
C MET A 164 7.17 20.48 1.35
N ASP A 165 6.17 21.20 1.87
CA ASP A 165 5.59 20.89 3.18
C ASP A 165 4.51 19.80 3.07
N PRO A 166 4.16 19.11 4.17
CA PRO A 166 3.15 18.04 4.17
C PRO A 166 1.75 18.45 3.67
N GLU A 167 1.32 19.68 3.92
CA GLU A 167 -0.02 20.15 3.53
C GLU A 167 -0.07 20.38 2.02
N THR A 168 0.94 21.05 1.47
CA THR A 168 1.07 21.25 0.03
C THR A 168 1.19 19.91 -0.69
N LEU A 169 1.98 18.96 -0.17
CA LEU A 169 2.13 17.61 -0.74
C LEU A 169 0.77 16.91 -0.90
N LEU A 170 -0.01 16.82 0.18
CA LEU A 170 -1.29 16.11 0.18
C LEU A 170 -2.34 16.82 -0.67
N LYS A 171 -2.32 18.16 -0.69
CA LYS A 171 -3.20 18.95 -1.56
C LYS A 171 -2.88 18.71 -3.04
N THR A 172 -1.61 18.78 -3.43
CA THR A 172 -1.19 18.51 -4.82
C THR A 172 -1.55 17.08 -5.23
N ALA A 173 -1.28 16.09 -4.37
CA ALA A 173 -1.66 14.70 -4.62
C ALA A 173 -3.17 14.53 -4.82
N CYS A 174 -3.98 15.17 -3.98
CA CYS A 174 -5.44 15.17 -4.09
C CYS A 174 -5.92 15.78 -5.41
N GLU A 175 -5.42 16.96 -5.77
CA GLU A 175 -5.77 17.66 -7.01
C GLU A 175 -5.39 16.86 -8.26
N ASN A 176 -4.21 16.26 -8.28
CA ASN A 176 -3.78 15.38 -9.36
C ASN A 176 -4.66 14.14 -9.48
N THR A 177 -4.98 13.49 -8.35
CA THR A 177 -5.81 12.28 -8.30
C THR A 177 -7.17 12.49 -8.94
N PHE A 178 -7.93 13.49 -8.49
CA PHE A 178 -9.28 13.70 -9.01
C PHE A 178 -9.31 14.39 -10.37
N ARG A 179 -8.20 15.00 -10.80
CA ARG A 179 -8.04 15.52 -12.18
C ARG A 179 -7.79 14.39 -13.18
N GLU A 180 -7.00 13.39 -12.80
CA GLU A 180 -6.56 12.32 -13.70
C GLU A 180 -7.45 11.08 -13.62
N TYR A 181 -7.90 10.73 -12.41
CA TYR A 181 -8.69 9.55 -12.10
C TYR A 181 -10.04 9.98 -11.52
N PRO A 182 -11.02 10.33 -12.37
CA PRO A 182 -12.34 10.71 -11.90
C PRO A 182 -13.02 9.55 -11.17
N SER A 183 -13.82 9.88 -10.17
CA SER A 183 -14.66 8.92 -9.48
C SER A 183 -15.73 8.37 -10.43
N VAL A 184 -15.93 7.05 -10.42
CA VAL A 184 -16.95 6.34 -11.19
C VAL A 184 -17.93 5.69 -10.24
N LEU A 185 -19.21 5.75 -10.60
CA LEU A 185 -20.30 5.00 -9.98
C LEU A 185 -20.88 4.02 -11.00
N GLU A 186 -20.96 2.75 -10.62
CA GLU A 186 -21.56 1.71 -11.45
C GLU A 186 -22.64 0.97 -10.68
N GLU A 187 -23.79 0.73 -11.32
CA GLU A 187 -24.87 -0.06 -10.71
C GLU A 187 -24.43 -1.50 -10.42
N SER A 188 -24.80 -1.98 -9.23
CA SER A 188 -24.60 -3.37 -8.81
C SER A 188 -25.90 -3.97 -8.28
N GLN A 189 -25.90 -5.27 -8.01
CA GLN A 189 -27.13 -5.99 -7.61
C GLN A 189 -27.79 -5.43 -6.33
N LEU A 190 -27.02 -4.81 -5.43
CA LEU A 190 -27.50 -4.34 -4.12
C LEU A 190 -27.33 -2.83 -3.90
N GLY A 191 -26.78 -2.11 -4.88
CA GLY A 191 -26.47 -0.69 -4.76
C GLY A 191 -25.54 -0.23 -5.86
N LEU A 192 -24.44 0.42 -5.49
CA LEU A 192 -23.45 0.96 -6.41
C LEU A 192 -22.04 0.46 -6.05
N ASN A 193 -21.20 0.35 -7.06
CA ASN A 193 -19.76 0.21 -6.93
C ASN A 193 -19.15 1.60 -7.14
N ALA A 194 -18.12 1.95 -6.38
CA ALA A 194 -17.41 3.23 -6.54
C ALA A 194 -15.89 3.07 -6.50
N TRP A 195 -15.20 3.69 -7.46
CA TRP A 195 -13.74 3.72 -7.54
C TRP A 195 -13.27 4.93 -8.38
N CYS A 196 -12.00 5.34 -8.25
CA CYS A 196 -11.36 6.24 -9.22
C CYS A 196 -10.85 5.43 -10.42
N GLU A 197 -11.37 5.69 -11.62
CA GLU A 197 -10.98 4.96 -12.84
C GLU A 197 -9.52 5.21 -13.22
N GLY A 198 -8.77 4.14 -13.49
CA GLY A 198 -7.34 4.21 -13.79
C GLY A 198 -6.42 4.33 -12.57
N SER A 199 -6.97 4.56 -11.37
CA SER A 199 -6.16 4.64 -10.15
C SER A 199 -5.86 3.27 -9.56
N THR A 200 -4.62 3.08 -9.12
CA THR A 200 -4.26 1.91 -8.29
C THR A 200 -4.83 1.99 -6.87
N PHE A 201 -5.32 3.15 -6.38
CA PHE A 201 -5.98 3.28 -5.08
C PHE A 201 -7.40 3.83 -5.23
N GLY A 202 -8.21 3.17 -6.06
CA GLY A 202 -9.53 3.65 -6.46
C GLY A 202 -10.50 3.96 -5.31
N ALA A 203 -10.37 3.31 -4.14
CA ALA A 203 -11.21 3.61 -2.98
C ALA A 203 -10.94 4.99 -2.35
N VAL A 204 -9.92 5.72 -2.83
CA VAL A 204 -9.68 7.14 -2.51
C VAL A 204 -10.89 8.03 -2.85
N CYS A 205 -11.76 7.59 -3.77
CA CYS A 205 -13.03 8.24 -4.06
C CYS A 205 -13.94 8.39 -2.82
N LEU A 206 -13.67 7.69 -1.70
CA LEU A 206 -14.35 7.94 -0.42
C LEU A 206 -14.18 9.39 0.08
N LEU A 207 -13.12 10.09 -0.35
CA LEU A 207 -12.89 11.50 -0.07
C LEU A 207 -13.67 12.45 -0.99
N ASP A 208 -14.20 11.95 -2.10
CA ASP A 208 -14.97 12.71 -3.07
C ASP A 208 -16.40 12.92 -2.58
N LYS A 209 -16.65 14.14 -2.07
CA LYS A 209 -17.96 14.53 -1.55
C LYS A 209 -19.03 14.59 -2.64
N GLU A 210 -18.67 14.95 -3.87
CA GLU A 210 -19.63 15.08 -4.96
C GLU A 210 -20.07 13.69 -5.43
N MET A 211 -19.15 12.73 -5.52
CA MET A 211 -19.49 11.32 -5.75
C MET A 211 -20.45 10.78 -4.69
N LEU A 212 -20.21 11.05 -3.39
CA LEU A 212 -21.11 10.60 -2.32
C LEU A 212 -22.50 11.22 -2.43
N LYS A 213 -22.61 12.49 -2.86
CA LYS A 213 -23.89 13.15 -3.13
C LYS A 213 -24.61 12.48 -4.30
N GLU A 214 -23.90 12.28 -5.41
CA GLU A 214 -24.44 11.64 -6.62
C GLU A 214 -24.96 10.22 -6.32
N ALA A 215 -24.20 9.44 -5.54
CA ALA A 215 -24.63 8.12 -5.10
C ALA A 215 -25.90 8.17 -4.23
N ALA A 216 -25.98 9.14 -3.31
CA ALA A 216 -27.14 9.33 -2.43
C ALA A 216 -28.39 9.82 -3.17
N GLU A 217 -28.22 10.59 -4.24
CA GLU A 217 -29.28 11.03 -5.13
C GLU A 217 -29.75 9.88 -6.03
N THR A 218 -28.83 9.14 -6.64
CA THR A 218 -29.10 7.96 -7.46
C THR A 218 -29.90 6.90 -6.70
N LEU A 219 -29.53 6.65 -5.44
CA LEU A 219 -30.22 5.68 -4.58
C LEU A 219 -31.42 6.27 -3.82
N ASP A 220 -31.61 7.59 -3.89
CA ASP A 220 -32.57 8.38 -3.11
C ASP A 220 -32.58 7.96 -1.62
N SER A 221 -31.41 7.96 -0.99
CA SER A 221 -31.23 7.42 0.36
C SER A 221 -29.96 7.95 1.02
N ASP A 222 -29.92 7.93 2.35
CA ASP A 222 -28.63 7.85 3.05
C ASP A 222 -27.89 6.57 2.65
N LEU A 223 -26.58 6.55 2.82
CA LEU A 223 -25.73 5.47 2.32
C LEU A 223 -25.02 4.72 3.44
N TYR A 224 -24.94 3.41 3.29
CA TYR A 224 -23.83 2.63 3.82
C TYR A 224 -22.72 2.60 2.77
N VAL A 225 -21.50 2.93 3.16
CA VAL A 225 -20.30 2.84 2.30
C VAL A 225 -19.35 1.83 2.92
N LEU A 226 -19.01 0.80 2.16
CA LEU A 226 -18.30 -0.38 2.59
C LEU A 226 -16.98 -0.47 1.81
N PRO A 227 -15.83 -0.38 2.47
CA PRO A 227 -14.54 -0.60 1.83
C PRO A 227 -14.39 -2.06 1.44
N ASP A 228 -14.48 -2.37 0.15
CA ASP A 228 -14.16 -3.72 -0.29
C ASP A 228 -12.64 -3.93 -0.23
N SER A 229 -11.89 -2.98 -0.80
CA SER A 229 -10.43 -3.04 -0.83
C SER A 229 -9.83 -1.63 -0.89
N LEU A 230 -8.51 -1.54 -1.05
CA LEU A 230 -7.80 -0.32 -1.44
C LEU A 230 -8.28 0.25 -2.79
N HIS A 231 -8.96 -0.56 -3.60
CA HIS A 231 -9.32 -0.24 -4.98
C HIS A 231 -10.80 0.10 -5.16
N LEU A 232 -11.68 -0.47 -4.33
CA LEU A 232 -13.12 -0.47 -4.58
C LEU A 232 -13.93 -0.21 -3.31
N LEU A 233 -15.01 0.55 -3.46
CA LEU A 233 -16.06 0.71 -2.46
C LEU A 233 -17.37 0.10 -2.95
N PHE A 234 -18.11 -0.51 -2.04
CA PHE A 234 -19.52 -0.84 -2.24
C PHE A 234 -20.40 0.16 -1.49
N ILE A 235 -21.43 0.66 -2.15
CA ILE A 235 -22.37 1.64 -1.62
C ILE A 235 -23.76 1.02 -1.64
N VAL A 236 -24.45 1.04 -0.50
CA VAL A 236 -25.78 0.44 -0.34
C VAL A 236 -26.73 1.46 0.27
N ALA A 237 -27.95 1.53 -0.26
CA ALA A 237 -28.98 2.39 0.30
C ALA A 237 -29.39 1.92 1.70
N VAL A 238 -29.40 2.83 2.67
CA VAL A 238 -29.80 2.53 4.07
C VAL A 238 -31.21 1.96 4.15
N LYS A 239 -32.13 2.43 3.29
CA LYS A 239 -33.50 1.93 3.23
C LYS A 239 -33.63 0.49 2.71
N SER A 240 -32.60 -0.05 2.04
CA SER A 240 -32.66 -1.36 1.39
C SER A 240 -32.21 -2.51 2.30
N VAL A 241 -31.32 -2.26 3.26
CA VAL A 241 -30.76 -3.30 4.13
C VAL A 241 -30.76 -2.85 5.59
N PRO A 242 -31.33 -3.64 6.52
CA PRO A 242 -31.26 -3.34 7.94
C PRO A 242 -29.82 -3.25 8.45
N ARG A 243 -29.56 -2.27 9.32
CA ARG A 243 -28.26 -2.02 9.93
C ARG A 243 -27.56 -3.26 10.50
N GLY A 244 -28.30 -4.08 11.27
CA GLY A 244 -27.72 -5.26 11.90
C GLY A 244 -27.18 -6.25 10.87
N ILE A 245 -27.90 -6.42 9.75
CA ILE A 245 -27.53 -7.33 8.67
C ILE A 245 -26.30 -6.81 7.93
N ILE A 246 -26.26 -5.50 7.60
CA ILE A 246 -25.11 -4.96 6.85
C ILE A 246 -23.82 -5.01 7.68
N LEU A 247 -23.89 -4.70 8.98
CA LEU A 247 -22.74 -4.77 9.89
C LEU A 247 -22.26 -6.21 10.06
N GLU A 248 -23.16 -7.17 10.26
CA GLU A 248 -22.78 -8.58 10.41
C GLU A 248 -22.19 -9.14 9.11
N THR A 249 -22.87 -8.92 7.99
CA THR A 249 -22.49 -9.50 6.69
C THR A 249 -21.15 -8.94 6.23
N PHE A 250 -20.96 -7.62 6.31
CA PHE A 250 -19.71 -7.00 5.89
C PHE A 250 -18.53 -7.45 6.76
N ARG A 251 -18.66 -7.37 8.09
CA ARG A 251 -17.59 -7.83 8.99
C ARG A 251 -17.22 -9.29 8.74
N ARG A 252 -18.20 -10.15 8.48
CA ARG A 252 -17.94 -11.56 8.13
C ARG A 252 -17.20 -11.68 6.80
N ALA A 253 -17.56 -10.91 5.79
CA ALA A 253 -16.85 -10.89 4.50
C ALA A 253 -15.41 -10.39 4.68
N SER A 254 -15.19 -9.29 5.39
CA SER A 254 -13.85 -8.73 5.66
C SER A 254 -12.95 -9.69 6.45
N LEU A 255 -13.52 -10.55 7.31
CA LEU A 255 -12.76 -11.59 8.03
C LEU A 255 -12.37 -12.78 7.14
N LEU A 256 -13.07 -12.99 6.03
CA LEU A 256 -12.81 -14.07 5.08
C LEU A 256 -11.89 -13.63 3.94
N GLU A 257 -11.54 -12.34 3.86
CA GLU A 257 -10.64 -11.85 2.83
C GLU A 257 -9.25 -12.51 2.94
N PRO A 258 -8.81 -13.20 1.89
CA PRO A 258 -7.53 -13.91 1.90
C PRO A 258 -6.34 -12.96 1.73
N ASP A 259 -6.56 -11.75 1.22
CA ASP A 259 -5.48 -10.80 0.90
C ASP A 259 -5.39 -9.67 1.94
N ALA A 260 -4.50 -9.86 2.92
CA ALA A 260 -4.22 -8.83 3.92
C ALA A 260 -3.64 -7.53 3.32
N PHE A 261 -3.19 -7.57 2.06
CA PHE A 261 -2.47 -6.50 1.40
C PHE A 261 -3.41 -5.48 0.73
N ASP A 262 -4.55 -5.93 0.25
CA ASP A 262 -5.58 -5.09 -0.38
C ASP A 262 -6.59 -4.53 0.62
N TYR A 263 -6.41 -4.83 1.91
CA TYR A 263 -7.31 -4.39 2.96
C TYR A 263 -7.33 -2.86 3.15
N LEU A 264 -8.53 -2.28 3.20
CA LEU A 264 -8.72 -0.87 3.57
C LEU A 264 -9.33 -0.70 4.98
N SER A 265 -10.52 -1.24 5.23
CA SER A 265 -11.16 -1.20 6.56
C SER A 265 -12.27 -2.25 6.69
N ASP A 266 -12.51 -2.69 7.92
CA ASP A 266 -13.65 -3.51 8.34
C ASP A 266 -14.79 -2.67 8.94
N ASN A 267 -14.66 -1.34 8.93
CA ASN A 267 -15.72 -0.42 9.31
C ASN A 267 -16.70 -0.18 8.16
N VAL A 268 -17.99 -0.21 8.47
CA VAL A 268 -19.03 0.34 7.60
C VAL A 268 -19.11 1.85 7.88
N TYR A 269 -19.09 2.66 6.83
CA TYR A 269 -19.35 4.10 6.94
C TYR A 269 -20.82 4.39 6.67
N TYR A 270 -21.32 5.46 7.28
CA TYR A 270 -22.65 6.00 7.07
C TYR A 270 -22.53 7.44 6.56
N TYR A 271 -23.15 7.70 5.41
CA TYR A 271 -23.28 9.02 4.82
C TYR A 271 -24.71 9.54 5.02
N ASP A 272 -24.83 10.61 5.79
CA ASP A 272 -26.07 11.37 5.98
C ASP A 272 -26.22 12.35 4.81
N ARG A 273 -27.16 12.06 3.90
CA ARG A 273 -27.37 12.86 2.67
C ARG A 273 -27.78 14.29 3.00
N LYS A 274 -28.55 14.48 4.08
CA LYS A 274 -29.06 15.81 4.47
C LYS A 274 -27.97 16.69 5.08
N LYS A 275 -27.06 16.08 5.86
CA LYS A 275 -25.95 16.79 6.51
C LYS A 275 -24.67 16.80 5.67
N GLU A 276 -24.65 16.09 4.54
CA GLU A 276 -23.47 15.85 3.70
C GLU A 276 -22.27 15.37 4.53
N LYS A 277 -22.51 14.41 5.43
CA LYS A 277 -21.53 14.00 6.44
C LYS A 277 -21.32 12.50 6.45
N LEU A 278 -20.07 12.09 6.24
CA LEU A 278 -19.61 10.71 6.41
C LEU A 278 -19.12 10.46 7.85
N THR A 279 -19.51 9.32 8.42
CA THR A 279 -19.09 8.86 9.76
C THR A 279 -18.90 7.36 9.79
N ILE A 280 -18.18 6.84 10.79
CA ILE A 280 -18.15 5.39 11.05
C ILE A 280 -19.46 4.97 11.70
N LEU A 281 -20.13 3.96 11.13
CA LEU A 281 -21.34 3.36 11.68
C LEU A 281 -20.97 2.46 12.88
N LYS A 282 -21.26 2.91 14.10
CA LYS A 282 -20.98 2.13 15.32
C LYS A 282 -22.02 1.02 15.52
N ASP A 283 -21.90 0.18 16.54
CA ASP A 283 -22.96 -0.80 16.85
C ASP A 283 -24.17 -0.20 17.57
N ARG A 284 -24.05 1.01 18.16
CA ARG A 284 -25.03 1.58 19.11
C ARG A 284 -25.63 2.93 18.73
N ASP A 285 -25.24 3.53 17.61
CA ASP A 285 -25.84 4.82 17.20
C ASP A 285 -27.28 4.57 16.73
N PRO A 286 -28.32 5.28 17.21
CA PRO A 286 -29.62 5.22 16.57
C PRO A 286 -29.51 5.75 15.13
N LEU A 287 -30.10 5.06 14.15
CA LEU A 287 -30.30 5.65 12.83
C LEU A 287 -31.23 6.86 12.98
N PRO A 288 -30.98 7.99 12.30
CA PRO A 288 -31.99 9.04 12.19
C PRO A 288 -33.28 8.42 11.64
N ALA A 289 -34.40 8.70 12.31
CA ALA A 289 -35.73 8.25 11.91
C ALA A 289 -36.15 8.85 10.57
#